data_AF-A0A151U322-F1
#
_entry.id   AF-A0A151U322-F1
#
_cell.length_a   1.000
_cell.length_b   1.000
_cell.length_c   1.000
_cell.angle_alpha   90.00
_cell.angle_beta   90.00
_cell.angle_gamma   90.00
#
_symmetry.space_group_name_H-M   'P 1'
#
loop_
_entity.id
_entity.type
_entity.pdbx_description
1 polymer ?
#
loop_
_entity_poly.entity_id
_entity_poly.type
_entity_poly.pdbx_seq_one_letter_code
_entity_poly.pdbx_strand_id
1 'polypeptide(L)' 'YLKFDSFMGRKGYKKCVMDQCCYLKKIGPSYIILLLYVDDMLVVGSNMDEINRLKA' A
#
# COMPACT_ATOMS: atom_id res chain seq x y z
N TYR A 1 3.75 8.12 11.32
CA TYR A 1 2.41 7.54 11.15
C TYR A 1 1.39 8.49 10.51
N LEU A 2 0.96 9.58 11.15
CA LEU A 2 -0.13 10.46 10.65
C LEU A 2 0.09 11.04 9.23
N LYS A 3 1.30 11.49 8.90
CA LYS A 3 1.63 11.98 7.55
C LYS A 3 1.54 10.87 6.49
N PHE A 4 1.98 9.67 6.83
CA PHE A 4 1.97 8.54 5.92
C PHE A 4 0.54 8.02 5.69
N ASP A 5 -0.26 7.97 6.75
CA ASP A 5 -1.69 7.62 6.69
C ASP A 5 -2.44 8.60 5.77
N SER A 6 -2.23 9.90 5.95
CA SER A 6 -2.81 10.93 5.09
C SER A 6 -2.34 10.81 3.63
N PHE A 7 -1.07 10.50 3.40
CA PHE A 7 -0.52 10.27 2.06
C PHE A 7 -1.15 9.04 1.40
N MET A 8 -1.25 7.94 2.13
CA MET A 8 -1.85 6.69 1.66
C MET A 8 -3.33 6.87 1.33
N GLY A 9 -4.08 7.56 2.20
CA GLY A 9 -5.47 7.93 1.94
C GLY A 9 -5.63 8.78 0.67
N ARG A 10 -4.79 9.80 0.48
CA ARG A 10 -4.78 10.62 -0.76
C ARG A 10 -4.44 9.83 -2.01
N LYS A 11 -3.59 8.80 -1.89
CA LYS A 11 -3.23 7.90 -2.99
C LYS A 11 -4.30 6.81 -3.25
N GLY A 12 -5.37 6.77 -2.45
CA GLY A 12 -6.47 5.82 -2.59
C GLY A 12 -6.23 4.46 -1.93
N TYR A 13 -5.24 4.36 -1.04
CA TYR A 13 -5.06 3.19 -0.19
C TYR A 13 -6.05 3.24 0.97
N LYS A 14 -6.63 2.08 1.28
CA LYS A 14 -7.44 1.87 2.47
C LYS A 14 -6.58 1.17 3.52
N LYS A 15 -6.55 1.74 4.72
CA LYS A 15 -5.92 1.11 5.87
C LYS A 15 -6.74 -0.08 6.33
N CYS A 16 -6.07 -1.17 6.70
CA CYS A 16 -6.73 -2.33 7.26
C CYS A 16 -7.17 -2.03 8.71
N VAL A 17 -8.38 -2.45 9.09
CA VAL A 17 -8.93 -2.17 10.43
C VAL A 17 -8.27 -3.07 11.49
N MET A 18 -7.86 -4.28 11.11
CA MET A 18 -7.18 -5.23 12.02
C MET A 18 -5.70 -4.93 12.21
N ASP A 19 -5.05 -4.29 11.24
CA ASP A 19 -3.61 -4.06 11.27
C ASP A 19 -3.28 -2.64 10.81
N GLN A 20 -2.75 -1.84 11.75
CA GLN A 20 -2.45 -0.43 11.51
C GLN A 20 -1.28 -0.21 10.53
N CYS A 21 -0.54 -1.26 10.21
CA CYS A 21 0.61 -1.25 9.32
C CYS A 21 0.26 -1.76 7.90
N CYS A 22 -0.96 -2.26 7.69
CA CYS A 22 -1.40 -2.81 6.41
C CYS A 22 -2.29 -1.82 5.63
N TYR A 23 -1.92 -1.59 4.37
CA TYR A 23 -2.64 -0.75 3.43
C TYR A 23 -2.97 -1.54 2.17
N LEU A 24 -4.21 -1.42 1.69
CA LEU A 24 -4.67 -2.10 0.49
C LEU A 24 -5.25 -1.09 -0.50
N LYS A 25 -4.83 -1.21 -1.76
CA LYS A 25 -5.38 -0.45 -2.88
C LYS A 25 -5.79 -1.40 -3.99
N LYS A 26 -7.02 -1.26 -4.47
CA LYS A 26 -7.54 -2.01 -5.61
C LYS A 26 -7.45 -1.15 -6.87
N ILE A 27 -6.89 -1.69 -7.93
CA ILE A 27 -6.74 -1.05 -9.24
C ILE A 27 -7.39 -1.98 -10.28
N GLY A 28 -8.69 -1.80 -10.50
CA GLY A 28 -9.47 -2.66 -11.39
C GLY A 28 -9.48 -4.13 -10.93
N PRO A 29 -8.98 -5.10 -11.74
CA PRO A 29 -8.81 -6.49 -11.33
C PRO A 29 -7.55 -6.72 -10.47
N SER A 30 -6.62 -5.77 -10.45
CA SER A 30 -5.36 -5.86 -9.71
C SER A 30 -5.50 -5.26 -8.31
N TYR A 31 -4.59 -5.67 -7.43
CA TYR A 31 -4.48 -5.12 -6.09
C TYR A 31 -3.03 -4.94 -5.69
N ILE A 32 -2.81 -3.99 -4.79
CA ILE A 32 -1.53 -3.71 -4.17
C ILE A 32 -1.75 -3.64 -2.66
N ILE A 33 -0.96 -4.42 -1.93
CA ILE A 33 -0.90 -4.47 -0.48
C ILE A 33 0.46 -3.91 -0.09
N LEU A 34 0.46 -3.01 0.86
CA LEU A 34 1.66 -2.40 1.41
C LEU A 34 1.65 -2.62 2.92
N LEU A 35 2.73 -3.22 3.41
CA LEU A 35 2.96 -3.55 4.81
C LEU A 35 4.18 -2.76 5.28
N LEU A 36 4.00 -1.98 6.33
CA LEU A 36 5.07 -1.23 6.96
C LEU A 36 5.52 -1.94 8.25
N TYR A 37 6.67 -2.59 8.19
CA TYR A 37 7.41 -2.97 9.38
C TYR A 37 8.49 -1.93 9.65
N VAL A 38 8.91 -1.77 10.91
CA VAL A 38 9.69 -0.61 11.41
C VAL A 38 10.84 -0.22 10.46
N ASP A 39 11.61 -1.20 10.01
CA ASP A 39 12.75 -0.99 9.11
C ASP A 39 12.48 -1.42 7.65
N ASP A 40 11.40 -2.17 7.41
CA ASP A 40 11.13 -2.81 6.13
C ASP A 40 9.75 -2.42 5.57
N MET A 41 9.73 -2.03 4.30
CA MET A 41 8.50 -1.84 3.54
C MET A 41 8.27 -3.01 2.59
N LEU A 42 7.25 -3.82 2.86
CA LEU A 42 6.81 -4.89 1.99
C LEU A 42 5.73 -4.37 1.04
N VAL A 43 5.98 -4.49 -0.26
CA VAL A 43 5.00 -4.19 -1.31
C VAL A 43 4.67 -5.48 -2.03
N VAL A 44 3.40 -5.87 -1.95
CA VAL A 44 2.85 -7.04 -2.62
C VAL A 44 1.84 -6.55 -3.63
N GLY A 45 1.94 -6.99 -4.88
CA GLY A 45 0.99 -6.63 -5.91
C GLY A 45 0.65 -7.83 -6.77
N SER A 46 -0.54 -7.84 -7.34
CA SER A 46 -0.94 -8.88 -8.31
C SER A 46 -0.30 -8.69 -9.68
N ASN A 47 0.20 -7.48 -9.98
CA ASN A 47 0.84 -7.17 -11.25
C ASN A 47 2.20 -6.48 -11.05
N MET A 48 3.26 -7.01 -11.68
CA MET A 48 4.61 -6.45 -11.55
C MET A 48 4.73 -5.05 -12.15
N ASP A 49 3.99 -4.73 -13.20
CA ASP A 49 4.00 -3.37 -13.76
C ASP A 49 3.48 -2.33 -12.76
N GLU A 50 2.46 -2.70 -11.96
CA GLU A 50 1.94 -1.81 -10.93
C GLU A 50 2.93 -1.63 -9.77
N ILE A 51 3.65 -2.69 -9.41
CA ILE A 51 4.73 -2.62 -8.40
C ILE A 51 5.87 -1.74 -8.92
N ASN A 52 6.28 -1.90 -10.17
CA ASN A 52 7.35 -1.09 -10.77
C ASN A 52 6.96 0.39 -10.86
N ARG A 53 5.69 0.70 -11.16
CA ARG A 53 5.18 2.08 -11.13
C ARG A 53 5.18 2.72 -9.74
N LEU A 54 5.18 1.92 -8.68
CA LEU A 54 5.29 2.41 -7.30
C LEU A 54 6.74 2.59 -6.85
N LYS A 55 7.67 1.87 -7.46
CA LYS A 55 9.11 2.00 -7.21
C LYS A 55 9.75 3.14 -8.00
N ALA A 56 9.23 3.45 -9.18
CA ALA A 56 9.69 4.55 -10.03
C ALA A 56 9.36 5.92 -9.42
#